data_AF-A0AA43ERT8-F1
#
_entry.id   AF-A0AA43ERT8-F1
#
_cell.length_a   1.000
_cell.length_b   1.000
_cell.length_c   1.000
_cell.angle_alpha   90.00
_cell.angle_beta   90.00
_cell.angle_gamma   90.00
#
_symmetry.space_group_name_H-M   'P 1'
#
loop_
_entity.id
_entity.type
_entity.pdbx_description
1 polymer ?
#
loop_
_entity_poly.entity_id
_entity_poly.type
_entity_poly.pdbx_seq_one_letter_code
_entity_poly.pdbx_strand_id
1 'polypeptide(L)'
;MIDMLSLLPQYTPNEFDSRHRLVIVASQRAKHLTQGAKSTWSSRFTKATTMALDEVLRGHVKYMTGKEARDAMKEAKRGKEGETERIAMMTGEDAREIKKELSVYVDDTVPPTVASAEE
;
A
#
# COMPACT_ATOMS: atom_id res chain seq x y z
N MET A 1 25.07 -6.96 32.24
CA MET A 1 23.76 -6.75 31.60
C MET A 1 23.68 -7.75 30.45
N ILE A 2 22.70 -8.66 30.45
CA ILE A 2 22.60 -9.67 29.39
C ILE A 2 22.10 -8.97 28.13
N ASP A 3 22.79 -9.16 27.00
CA ASP A 3 22.33 -8.67 25.71
C ASP A 3 21.07 -9.44 25.31
N MET A 4 19.90 -8.82 25.47
CA MET A 4 18.62 -9.44 25.13
C MET A 4 18.52 -9.79 23.63
N LEU A 5 19.31 -9.15 22.76
CA LEU A 5 19.32 -9.44 21.33
C LEU A 5 20.03 -10.76 20.99
N SER A 6 20.93 -11.25 21.86
CA SER A 6 21.63 -12.52 21.68
C SER A 6 20.78 -13.74 22.05
N LEU A 7 19.65 -13.52 22.73
CA LEU A 7 18.71 -14.57 23.14
C LEU A 7 17.60 -14.81 22.11
N LEU A 8 17.51 -13.95 21.10
CA LEU A 8 16.51 -14.12 20.04
C LEU A 8 16.86 -15.34 19.19
N PRO A 9 15.86 -16.15 18.79
CA PRO A 9 16.10 -17.30 17.91
C PRO A 9 16.81 -16.85 16.63
N GLN A 10 17.97 -17.44 16.35
CA GLN A 10 18.58 -17.33 15.02
C GLN A 10 17.80 -18.23 14.07
N TYR A 11 17.01 -17.61 13.21
CA TYR A 11 16.44 -18.30 12.06
C TYR A 11 17.52 -18.47 10.98
N THR A 12 17.39 -19.56 10.20
CA THR A 12 18.39 -20.14 9.29
C THR A 12 19.44 -19.15 8.77
N PRO A 13 20.74 -19.34 9.11
CA PRO A 13 21.79 -18.34 8.86
C PRO A 13 22.10 -18.04 7.38
N ASN A 14 21.44 -18.72 6.43
CA ASN A 14 21.72 -18.64 5.00
C ASN A 14 20.57 -18.07 4.15
N GLU A 15 19.40 -17.76 4.71
CA GLU A 15 18.26 -17.24 3.93
C GLU A 15 18.23 -15.71 3.84
N PHE A 16 18.84 -15.03 4.82
CA PHE A 16 18.91 -13.58 4.88
C PHE A 16 20.34 -13.15 5.17
N ASP A 17 20.85 -12.21 4.39
CA ASP A 17 22.17 -11.61 4.58
C ASP A 17 22.23 -10.68 5.81
N SER A 18 21.08 -10.16 6.25
CA SER A 18 20.99 -9.28 7.41
C SER A 18 19.61 -9.35 8.08
N ARG A 19 19.59 -9.23 9.41
CA ARG A 19 18.35 -9.07 10.20
C ARG A 19 17.50 -7.89 9.72
N HIS A 20 18.14 -6.84 9.20
CA HIS A 20 17.42 -5.68 8.67
C HIS A 20 16.59 -6.05 7.44
N ARG A 21 17.12 -6.91 6.56
CA ARG A 21 16.39 -7.34 5.36
C ARG A 21 15.18 -8.18 5.75
N LEU A 22 15.33 -9.09 6.70
CA LEU A 22 14.21 -9.85 7.26
C LEU A 22 13.09 -8.93 7.72
N VAL A 23 13.41 -7.90 8.52
CA VAL A 23 12.42 -6.95 9.03
C VAL A 23 11.75 -6.20 7.89
N ILE A 24 12.50 -5.67 6.92
CA ILE A 24 11.95 -4.93 5.79
C ILE A 24 10.97 -5.79 4.97
N VAL A 25 11.36 -7.02 4.64
CA VAL A 25 10.53 -7.94 3.85
C VAL A 25 9.27 -8.32 4.64
N ALA A 26 9.40 -8.65 5.93
CA ALA A 26 8.26 -8.99 6.78
C ALA A 26 7.31 -7.80 6.98
N SER A 27 7.82 -6.57 7.13
CA SER A 27 6.99 -5.37 7.24
C SER A 27 6.21 -5.10 5.94
N GLN A 28 6.84 -5.22 4.78
CA GLN A 28 6.16 -5.08 3.49
C GLN A 28 5.10 -6.17 3.30
N ARG A 29 5.42 -7.41 3.66
CA ARG A 29 4.45 -8.51 3.57
C ARG A 29 3.27 -8.30 4.52
N ALA A 30 3.51 -7.86 5.75
CA ALA A 30 2.44 -7.53 6.70
C ALA A 30 1.52 -6.44 6.14
N LYS A 31 2.08 -5.41 5.47
CA LYS A 31 1.29 -4.38 4.78
C LYS A 31 0.38 -5.00 3.70
N HIS A 32 0.89 -5.92 2.89
CA HIS A 32 0.07 -6.60 1.88
C HIS A 32 -1.07 -7.40 2.52
N LEU A 33 -0.80 -8.14 3.61
CA LEU A 33 -1.84 -8.88 4.34
C LEU A 33 -2.91 -7.95 4.89
N THR A 34 -2.54 -6.81 5.47
CA THR A 34 -3.49 -5.78 5.93
C THR A 34 -4.29 -5.16 4.80
N GLN A 35 -3.74 -5.07 3.58
CA GLN A 35 -4.43 -4.62 2.38
C GLN A 35 -5.30 -5.71 1.74
N GLY A 36 -5.47 -6.87 2.38
CA GLY A 36 -6.35 -7.96 1.92
C GLY A 36 -5.66 -8.98 1.02
N ALA A 37 -4.32 -8.96 0.89
CA ALA A 37 -3.61 -10.01 0.17
C ALA A 37 -3.81 -11.37 0.88
N LYS A 38 -3.98 -12.42 0.08
CA LYS A 38 -4.12 -13.78 0.63
C LYS A 38 -2.82 -14.23 1.31
N SER A 39 -2.99 -14.90 2.44
CA SER A 39 -1.91 -15.64 3.08
C SER A 39 -1.46 -16.76 2.14
N THR A 40 -0.17 -16.87 1.90
CA THR A 40 0.42 -17.94 1.07
C THR A 40 0.49 -19.25 1.85
N TRP A 41 0.45 -19.17 3.18
CA TRP A 41 0.53 -20.31 4.09
C TRP A 41 -0.56 -20.27 5.17
N SER A 42 -0.97 -21.44 5.68
CA SER A 42 -1.83 -21.56 6.86
C SER A 42 -1.03 -21.25 8.13
N SER A 43 -0.84 -19.95 8.39
CA SER A 43 -0.20 -19.49 9.63
C SER A 43 -1.08 -19.79 10.85
N ARG A 44 -0.47 -20.28 11.93
CA ARG A 44 -1.11 -20.43 13.25
C ARG A 44 -1.40 -19.09 13.95
N PHE A 45 -0.81 -18.02 13.43
CA PHE A 45 -0.91 -16.68 13.98
C PHE A 45 -2.01 -15.89 13.28
N THR A 46 -2.67 -15.00 14.03
CA THR A 46 -3.73 -14.12 13.54
C THR A 46 -3.24 -12.70 13.23
N LYS A 47 -2.17 -12.24 13.88
CA LYS A 47 -1.61 -10.89 13.68
C LYS A 47 -0.80 -10.86 12.39
N ALA A 48 -1.13 -9.93 11.49
CA ALA A 48 -0.48 -9.78 10.18
C ALA A 48 1.06 -9.71 10.25
N THR A 49 1.62 -9.04 11.25
CA THR A 49 3.09 -8.96 11.45
C THR A 49 3.72 -10.31 11.76
N THR A 50 3.04 -11.12 12.57
CA THR A 50 3.54 -12.43 12.99
C THR A 50 3.31 -13.48 11.90
N MET A 51 2.19 -13.38 11.17
CA MET A 51 1.97 -14.16 9.95
C MET A 51 3.04 -13.88 8.90
N ALA A 52 3.33 -12.60 8.64
CA ALA A 52 4.35 -12.21 7.67
C ALA A 52 5.74 -12.72 8.07
N LEU A 53 6.11 -12.63 9.35
CA LEU A 53 7.37 -13.20 9.83
C LEU A 53 7.40 -14.73 9.61
N ASP A 54 6.34 -15.45 9.94
CA ASP A 54 6.28 -16.91 9.73
C ASP A 54 6.38 -17.29 8.25
N GLU A 55 5.71 -16.56 7.35
CA GLU A 55 5.80 -16.79 5.91
C GLU A 55 7.20 -16.49 5.36
N VAL A 56 7.83 -15.40 5.81
CA VAL A 56 9.17 -14.99 5.36
C VAL A 56 10.24 -15.97 5.85
N LEU A 57 10.17 -16.39 7.12
CA LEU A 57 11.12 -17.32 7.74
C LEU A 57 11.00 -18.76 7.23
N ARG A 58 9.88 -19.11 6.59
CA ARG A 58 9.68 -20.41 5.94
C ARG A 58 9.97 -20.36 4.44
N GLY A 59 10.45 -19.23 3.92
CA GLY A 59 10.73 -19.06 2.49
C GLY A 59 9.49 -19.00 1.59
N HIS A 60 8.29 -18.78 2.14
CA HIS A 60 7.05 -18.63 1.34
C HIS A 60 6.89 -17.25 0.71
N VAL A 61 7.72 -16.28 1.10
CA VAL A 61 7.74 -14.93 0.52
C VAL A 61 8.98 -14.78 -0.35
N LYS A 62 8.77 -14.75 -1.66
CA LYS A 62 9.83 -14.44 -2.62
C LYS A 62 10.10 -12.94 -2.63
N TYR A 63 11.36 -12.56 -2.52
CA TYR A 63 11.82 -11.18 -2.69
C TYR A 63 13.02 -11.15 -3.65
N MET A 64 13.20 -10.03 -4.35
CA MET A 64 14.26 -9.85 -5.34
C MET A 64 15.38 -9.00 -4.74
N THR A 65 16.60 -9.16 -5.27
CA THR A 65 17.77 -8.36 -4.83
C THR A 65 18.58 -7.89 -6.03
N GLY A 66 19.49 -6.94 -5.81
CA GLY A 66 20.44 -6.48 -6.83
C GLY A 66 19.77 -5.79 -8.02
N LYS A 67 20.20 -6.14 -9.24
CA LYS A 67 19.76 -5.51 -10.48
C LYS A 67 18.27 -5.76 -10.75
N GLU A 68 17.79 -6.97 -10.51
CA GLU A 68 16.39 -7.34 -10.75
C GLU A 68 15.42 -6.50 -9.90
N ALA A 69 15.79 -6.22 -8.65
CA ALA A 69 14.99 -5.36 -7.78
C ALA A 69 14.90 -3.91 -8.30
N ARG A 70 15.99 -3.39 -8.87
CA ARG A 70 16.01 -2.03 -9.47
C ARG A 70 15.16 -1.96 -10.71
N ASP A 71 15.26 -2.96 -11.58
CA ASP A 71 14.48 -3.03 -12.82
C ASP A 71 12.97 -3.15 -12.50
N ALA A 72 12.60 -4.01 -11.54
CA ALA A 72 11.23 -4.15 -11.07
C ALA A 72 10.66 -2.86 -10.46
N MET A 73 11.46 -2.12 -9.66
CA MET A 73 11.04 -0.82 -9.11
C MET A 73 10.82 0.22 -10.20
N LYS A 74 11.70 0.25 -11.22
CA LYS A 74 11.58 1.18 -12.34
C LYS A 74 10.32 0.91 -13.16
N GLU A 75 10.02 -0.36 -13.41
CA GLU A 75 8.81 -0.79 -14.12
C GLU A 75 7.53 -0.46 -13.32
N ALA A 76 7.51 -0.77 -12.02
CA ALA A 76 6.37 -0.46 -11.15
C ALA A 76 6.09 1.05 -11.05
N LYS A 77 7.14 1.88 -11.07
CA LYS A 77 7.00 3.35 -11.08
C LYS A 77 6.43 3.85 -12.41
N ARG A 78 6.94 3.35 -13.54
CA ARG A 78 6.45 3.69 -14.88
C ARG A 78 4.98 3.31 -15.07
N GLY A 79 4.56 2.15 -14.54
CA GLY A 79 3.16 1.71 -14.59
C GLY A 79 2.21 2.68 -13.89
N LYS A 80 2.58 3.17 -12.70
CA LYS A 80 1.78 4.12 -11.93
C LYS A 80 1.70 5.49 -12.57
N GLU A 81 2.82 6.01 -13.09
CA GLU A 81 2.86 7.29 -13.79
C GLU A 81 1.98 7.28 -15.05
N GLY A 82 2.05 6.21 -15.84
CA GLY A 82 1.21 6.06 -17.03
C GLY A 82 -0.28 5.88 -16.72
N GLU A 83 -0.63 5.27 -15.58
CA GLU A 83 -2.03 5.16 -15.13
C GLU A 83 -2.57 6.51 -14.64
N THR A 84 -1.77 7.26 -13.85
CA THR A 84 -2.15 8.62 -13.44
C THR A 84 -2.28 9.58 -14.62
N GLU A 85 -1.44 9.44 -15.65
CA GLU A 85 -1.51 10.25 -16.87
C GLU A 85 -2.79 9.92 -17.68
N ARG A 86 -3.14 8.64 -17.82
CA ARG A 86 -4.41 8.23 -18.47
C ARG A 86 -5.64 8.74 -17.71
N ILE A 87 -5.64 8.63 -16.39
CA ILE A 87 -6.75 9.14 -15.56
C ILE A 87 -6.86 10.66 -15.73
N ALA A 88 -5.74 11.39 -15.70
CA ALA A 88 -5.74 12.84 -15.92
C ALA A 88 -6.29 13.22 -17.30
N MET A 89 -5.98 12.46 -18.36
CA MET A 89 -6.51 12.70 -19.71
C MET A 89 -8.03 12.43 -19.80
N MET A 90 -8.56 11.40 -19.15
CA MET A 90 -10.01 11.11 -19.15
C MET A 90 -10.80 12.14 -18.34
N THR A 91 -10.28 12.58 -17.18
CA THR A 91 -10.98 13.56 -16.33
C THR A 91 -11.14 14.95 -16.95
N GLY A 92 -10.38 15.29 -17.99
CA GLY A 92 -10.44 16.61 -18.65
C GLY A 92 -11.71 16.82 -19.49
N GLU A 93 -12.24 15.77 -20.11
CA GLU A 93 -13.48 15.81 -20.91
C GLU A 93 -14.69 15.55 -20.01
N ASP A 94 -14.62 14.56 -19.12
CA ASP A 94 -15.70 14.21 -18.18
C ASP A 94 -16.06 15.36 -17.23
N ALA A 95 -15.07 16.16 -16.77
CA ALA A 95 -15.36 17.27 -15.86
C ALA A 95 -16.22 18.38 -16.48
N ARG A 96 -16.15 18.56 -17.82
CA ARG A 96 -16.97 19.55 -18.54
C ARG A 96 -18.40 19.06 -18.75
N GLU A 97 -18.57 17.77 -19.06
CA GLU A 97 -19.89 17.16 -19.19
C GLU A 97 -20.61 17.06 -17.83
N ILE A 98 -19.90 16.65 -16.78
CA ILE A 98 -20.45 16.63 -15.41
C ILE A 98 -20.92 18.03 -14.98
N LYS A 99 -20.14 19.09 -15.26
CA LYS A 99 -20.55 20.47 -14.96
C LYS A 99 -21.80 20.91 -15.75
N LYS A 100 -21.92 20.46 -17.00
CA LYS A 100 -23.08 20.77 -17.85
C LYS A 100 -24.34 20.09 -17.32
N GLU A 101 -24.27 18.82 -16.96
CA GLU A 101 -25.41 18.09 -16.38
C GLU A 101 -25.80 18.62 -15.00
N LEU A 102 -24.83 19.00 -14.15
CA LEU A 102 -25.11 19.59 -12.84
C LEU A 102 -25.76 20.99 -12.94
N SER A 103 -25.38 21.78 -13.97
CA SER A 103 -25.96 23.11 -14.22
C SER A 103 -27.43 23.08 -14.67
N VAL A 104 -27.95 21.90 -15.04
CA VAL A 104 -29.39 21.70 -15.32
C VAL A 104 -30.19 21.55 -14.03
N TYR A 105 -29.55 21.18 -12.91
CA TYR A 105 -30.22 20.86 -11.64
C TYR A 105 -30.01 21.91 -10.52
N VAL A 106 -29.18 22.93 -10.75
CA VAL A 106 -29.00 24.05 -9.82
C VAL A 106 -29.39 25.34 -10.53
N ASP A 107 -30.59 25.83 -10.25
CA ASP A 107 -31.00 27.19 -10.60
C ASP A 107 -30.28 28.18 -9.68
N ASP A 108 -29.23 28.83 -10.19
CA ASP A 108 -28.45 29.88 -9.48
C ASP A 108 -29.23 31.20 -9.27
N THR A 109 -30.57 31.18 -9.33
CA THR A 109 -31.41 32.39 -9.22
C THR A 109 -31.93 32.68 -7.81
N VAL A 110 -31.61 31.85 -6.81
CA VAL A 110 -31.95 32.16 -5.42
C VAL A 110 -30.74 32.77 -4.71
N PRO A 111 -30.72 34.10 -4.45
CA PRO A 111 -29.67 34.69 -3.63
C PRO A 111 -29.71 34.08 -2.23
N PRO A 112 -28.55 33.86 -1.57
CA PRO A 112 -28.51 33.29 -0.24
C PRO A 112 -29.25 34.23 0.71
N THR A 113 -30.39 33.75 1.22
CA THR A 113 -31.10 34.42 2.30
C THR A 113 -30.16 34.45 3.50
N VAL A 114 -29.69 35.65 3.82
CA VAL A 114 -29.01 35.98 5.07
C VAL A 114 -29.84 35.42 6.22
N ALA A 115 -29.28 34.42 6.90
CA ALA A 115 -29.84 33.88 8.13
C ALA A 115 -29.90 35.03 9.15
N SER A 116 -31.11 35.52 9.40
CA SER A 116 -31.44 36.40 10.51
C SER A 116 -31.09 35.69 11.81
N ALA A 117 -30.10 36.22 12.51
CA ALA A 117 -29.86 35.94 13.91
C ALA A 117 -30.97 36.60 14.73
N GLU A 118 -31.80 35.79 15.39
CA GLU A 118 -32.71 36.17 16.48
C GLU A 118 -32.53 35.07 17.55
N GLU A 119 -31.77 35.38 18.60
CA GLU A 119 -32.19 35.59 20.01
C GLU A 119 -32.03 34.33 20.89
#